data_AF-A0A482VBF1-F1
#
_entry.id   AF-A0A482VBF1-F1
#
_cell.length_a   1.000
_cell.length_b   1.000
_cell.length_c   1.000
_cell.angle_alpha   90.00
_cell.angle_beta   90.00
_cell.angle_gamma   90.00
#
_symmetry.space_group_name_H-M   'P 1'
#
loop_
_entity.id
_entity.type
_entity.pdbx_description
1 polymer ?
#
loop_
_entity_poly.entity_id
_entity_poly.type
_entity_poly.pdbx_seq_one_letter_code
_entity_poly.pdbx_strand_id
1 'polypeptide(L)'
;MSLDTINFINKTYTCGTVRKDRKGLPDDFNNDKNMSRGDYDWRSTAKSIIAMKWMAKKGIYFLSNYHDPEALTSVNRRQKDGTLQEISCPKLVEDNNKHMRYVDKADMSKSCYELDRKSRRWWLQIFWHFVDVTVVNSFI
;
A
#
# COMPACT_ATOMS: atom_id res chain seq x y z
N MET A 1 -1.44 -8.41 0.77
CA MET A 1 -2.31 -9.00 -0.26
C MET A 1 -1.80 -10.39 -0.65
N SER A 2 -2.63 -11.30 -1.18
CA SER A 2 -2.17 -12.63 -1.63
C SER A 2 -2.58 -12.94 -3.07
N LEU A 3 -1.79 -13.74 -3.77
CA LEU A 3 -2.07 -14.13 -5.16
C LEU A 3 -3.42 -14.82 -5.32
N ASP A 4 -3.83 -15.64 -4.35
CA ASP A 4 -5.14 -16.27 -4.34
C ASP A 4 -6.27 -15.24 -4.25
N THR A 5 -6.05 -14.17 -3.48
CA THR A 5 -6.99 -13.05 -3.38
C THR A 5 -7.09 -12.28 -4.70
N ILE A 6 -5.99 -12.09 -5.42
CA ILE A 6 -6.00 -11.38 -6.72
C ILE A 6 -6.69 -12.23 -7.79
N ASN A 7 -6.38 -13.54 -7.83
CA ASN A 7 -7.03 -14.48 -8.75
C ASN A 7 -8.53 -14.66 -8.46
N PHE A 8 -8.95 -14.55 -7.20
CA PHE A 8 -10.36 -14.65 -6.81
C PHE A 8 -11.16 -13.41 -7.24
N ILE A 9 -10.53 -12.23 -7.31
CA ILE A 9 -11.20 -10.98 -7.63
C ILE A 9 -10.94 -10.57 -9.10
N ASN A 10 -11.23 -11.46 -10.05
CA ASN A 10 -11.09 -11.22 -11.50
C ASN A 10 -11.98 -10.09 -12.06
N LYS A 11 -12.84 -9.46 -11.23
CA LYS A 11 -13.73 -8.35 -11.60
C LYS A 11 -13.36 -7.00 -10.96
N THR A 12 -12.27 -6.91 -10.20
CA THR A 12 -11.82 -5.62 -9.64
C THR A 12 -10.35 -5.38 -9.87
N TYR A 13 -9.99 -4.13 -10.09
CA TYR A 13 -8.60 -3.70 -10.13
C TYR A 13 -8.02 -3.65 -8.71
N THR A 14 -6.87 -4.29 -8.53
CA THR A 14 -6.20 -4.38 -7.22
C THR A 14 -4.73 -4.07 -7.36
N CYS A 15 -4.20 -3.34 -6.38
CA CYS A 15 -2.78 -3.12 -6.19
C CYS A 15 -2.48 -3.13 -4.70
N GLY A 16 -1.31 -3.62 -4.30
CA GLY A 16 -1.00 -3.75 -2.89
C GLY A 16 0.41 -4.22 -2.61
N THR A 17 0.86 -3.95 -1.39
CA THR A 17 2.11 -4.52 -0.87
C THR A 17 1.91 -5.99 -0.47
N VAL A 18 2.99 -6.76 -0.64
CA VAL A 18 3.05 -8.18 -0.33
C VAL A 18 4.29 -8.48 0.49
N ARG A 19 4.16 -9.44 1.40
CA ARG A 19 5.30 -9.93 2.18
C ARG A 19 6.17 -10.82 1.29
N LYS A 20 7.50 -10.71 1.45
CA LYS A 20 8.47 -11.52 0.71
C LYS A 20 8.15 -13.02 0.79
N ASP A 21 7.84 -13.51 1.98
CA ASP A 21 7.63 -14.95 2.23
C ASP A 21 6.22 -15.44 1.81
N ARG A 22 5.53 -14.72 0.91
CA ARG A 22 4.17 -15.08 0.50
C ARG A 22 4.22 -16.17 -0.58
N LYS A 23 3.51 -17.27 -0.34
CA LYS A 23 3.33 -18.34 -1.33
C LYS A 23 2.84 -17.79 -2.68
N GLY A 24 3.51 -18.20 -3.75
CA GLY A 24 3.22 -17.82 -5.13
C GLY A 24 3.95 -16.56 -5.61
N LEU A 25 4.66 -15.85 -4.74
CA LEU A 25 5.56 -14.79 -5.17
C LEU A 25 6.77 -15.42 -5.87
N PRO A 26 7.24 -14.87 -7.00
CA PRO A 26 8.46 -15.34 -7.64
C PRO A 26 9.66 -15.24 -6.69
N ASP A 27 10.47 -16.30 -6.60
CA ASP A 27 11.67 -16.33 -5.76
C ASP A 27 12.92 -15.77 -6.47
N ASP A 28 12.81 -15.53 -7.78
CA ASP A 28 13.89 -15.14 -8.70
C ASP A 28 14.10 -13.62 -8.80
N PHE A 29 13.68 -12.86 -7.79
CA PHE A 29 13.96 -11.42 -7.73
C PHE A 29 15.42 -11.15 -7.39
N ASN A 30 15.99 -10.09 -7.98
CA ASN A 30 17.33 -9.62 -7.65
C ASN A 30 17.51 -9.40 -6.15
N ASN A 31 18.65 -9.84 -5.59
CA ASN A 31 18.96 -9.65 -4.18
C ASN A 31 19.10 -8.15 -3.84
N ASP A 32 18.65 -7.76 -2.64
CA ASP A 32 18.72 -6.36 -2.16
C ASP A 32 20.17 -5.81 -2.18
N LYS A 33 21.18 -6.68 -2.07
CA LYS A 33 22.61 -6.30 -2.14
C LYS A 33 23.06 -5.82 -3.53
N ASN A 34 22.38 -6.26 -4.57
CA ASN A 34 22.73 -5.98 -5.96
C ASN A 34 21.87 -4.87 -6.56
N MET A 35 20.91 -4.32 -5.81
CA MET A 35 20.02 -3.27 -6.25
C MET A 35 20.40 -1.95 -5.58
N SER A 36 20.56 -0.91 -6.39
CA SER A 36 20.69 0.45 -5.91
C SER A 36 19.32 1.03 -5.58
N ARG A 37 19.30 2.15 -4.85
CA ARG A 37 18.05 2.77 -4.42
C ARG A 37 17.34 3.41 -5.61
N GLY A 38 16.08 3.04 -5.83
CA GLY A 38 15.29 3.44 -7.00
C GLY A 38 15.16 2.30 -8.03
N ASP A 39 16.05 1.32 -7.99
CA ASP A 39 15.96 0.16 -8.89
C ASP A 39 14.70 -0.66 -8.60
N TYR A 40 14.16 -1.27 -9.64
CA TYR A 40 13.03 -2.17 -9.55
C TYR A 40 13.23 -3.38 -10.46
N ASP A 41 12.58 -4.47 -10.11
CA ASP A 41 12.56 -5.73 -10.84
C ASP A 41 11.11 -6.23 -10.89
N TRP A 42 10.68 -6.84 -11.98
CA TRP A 42 9.27 -7.25 -12.14
C TRP A 42 9.12 -8.55 -12.92
N ARG A 43 8.04 -9.26 -12.63
CA ARG A 43 7.59 -10.47 -13.33
C ARG A 43 6.11 -10.33 -13.64
N SER A 44 5.68 -10.81 -14.79
CA SER A 44 4.27 -10.85 -15.16
C SER A 44 3.84 -12.28 -15.42
N THR A 45 2.61 -12.60 -15.01
CA THR A 45 1.96 -13.88 -15.30
C THR A 45 1.12 -13.76 -16.57
N ALA A 46 0.85 -14.87 -17.26
CA ALA A 46 -0.06 -14.92 -18.41
C ALA A 46 -1.48 -14.35 -18.15
N LYS A 47 -1.87 -14.22 -16.88
CA LYS A 47 -3.14 -13.59 -16.44
C LYS A 47 -3.03 -12.08 -16.19
N SER A 48 -1.99 -11.42 -16.70
CA SER A 48 -1.71 -9.98 -16.51
C SER A 48 -1.57 -9.56 -15.03
N ILE A 49 -1.12 -10.49 -14.17
CA ILE A 49 -0.75 -10.19 -12.79
C ILE A 49 0.73 -9.89 -12.76
N ILE A 50 1.08 -8.72 -12.26
CA ILE A 50 2.45 -8.23 -12.13
C ILE A 50 2.88 -8.33 -10.68
N ALA A 51 4.03 -8.97 -10.48
CA ALA A 51 4.79 -8.95 -9.24
C ALA A 51 6.00 -8.05 -9.43
N MET A 52 6.14 -7.05 -8.57
CA MET A 52 7.18 -6.05 -8.68
C MET A 52 7.90 -5.88 -7.36
N LYS A 53 9.22 -5.80 -7.43
CA LYS A 53 10.11 -5.47 -6.32
C LYS A 53 10.71 -4.09 -6.58
N TRP A 54 10.58 -3.17 -5.64
CA TRP A 54 11.20 -1.84 -5.70
C TRP A 54 12.13 -1.61 -4.52
N MET A 55 13.33 -1.08 -4.82
CA MET A 55 14.38 -0.86 -3.84
C MET A 55 14.30 0.54 -3.23
N ALA A 56 13.71 0.63 -2.04
CA ALA A 56 13.67 1.85 -1.23
C ALA A 56 14.85 1.90 -0.24
N LYS A 57 14.57 1.94 1.07
CA LYS A 57 15.57 1.62 2.11
C LYS A 57 15.77 0.10 2.27
N LYS A 58 14.75 -0.67 1.88
CA LYS A 58 14.66 -2.13 1.86
C LYS A 58 13.87 -2.52 0.61
N GLY A 59 14.02 -3.73 0.10
CA GLY A 59 13.19 -4.24 -0.99
C GLY A 59 11.73 -4.34 -0.56
N ILE A 60 10.84 -3.65 -1.27
CA ILE A 60 9.39 -3.70 -1.08
C ILE A 60 8.79 -4.46 -2.25
N TYR A 61 7.89 -5.41 -1.96
CA TYR A 61 7.22 -6.23 -2.96
C TYR A 61 5.78 -5.76 -3.14
N PHE A 62 5.33 -5.73 -4.37
CA PHE A 62 4.01 -5.30 -4.79
C PHE A 62 3.39 -6.34 -5.72
N LEU A 63 2.06 -6.41 -5.69
CA LEU A 63 1.27 -7.11 -6.70
C LEU A 63 0.24 -6.14 -7.29
N SER A 64 -0.02 -6.28 -8.59
CA SER A 64 -1.12 -5.60 -9.28
C SER A 64 -1.62 -6.40 -10.47
N ASN A 65 -2.87 -6.14 -10.89
CA ASN A 65 -3.48 -6.70 -12.10
C ASN A 65 -3.84 -5.64 -13.17
N TYR A 66 -3.41 -4.38 -13.04
CA TYR A 66 -3.80 -3.30 -13.96
C TYR A 66 -2.72 -2.26 -14.25
N HIS A 67 -1.63 -2.23 -13.48
CA HIS A 67 -0.53 -1.31 -13.73
C HIS A 67 0.34 -1.79 -14.89
N ASP A 68 0.89 -0.86 -15.66
CA ASP A 68 1.96 -1.13 -16.61
C ASP A 68 3.30 -1.20 -15.83
N PRO A 69 4.09 -2.29 -15.96
CA PRO A 69 5.34 -2.42 -15.23
C PRO A 69 6.43 -1.45 -15.70
N GLU A 70 6.35 -0.94 -16.93
CA GLU A 70 7.35 -0.01 -17.51
C GLU A 70 7.00 1.45 -17.24
N ALA A 71 5.79 1.72 -16.73
CA ALA A 71 5.37 3.07 -16.38
C ALA A 71 6.18 3.60 -15.19
N LEU A 72 7.11 4.49 -15.49
CA LEU A 72 7.95 5.17 -14.51
C LEU A 72 7.39 6.55 -14.15
N THR A 73 7.59 6.94 -12.91
CA THR A 73 7.29 8.28 -12.39
C THR A 73 8.38 8.67 -11.40
N SER A 74 8.62 9.97 -11.23
CA SER A 74 9.56 10.45 -10.24
C SER A 74 8.83 10.91 -8.98
N VAL A 75 9.40 10.57 -7.82
CA VAL A 75 8.90 11.05 -6.53
C VAL A 75 9.98 11.87 -5.84
N ASN A 76 9.63 13.10 -5.51
CA ASN A 76 10.48 13.99 -4.72
C ASN A 76 10.56 13.51 -3.28
N ARG A 77 11.76 13.15 -2.84
CA ARG A 77 12.00 12.68 -1.48
C ARG A 77 12.95 13.60 -0.75
N ARG A 78 12.50 14.09 0.41
CA ARG A 78 13.33 14.86 1.33
C ARG A 78 14.38 13.95 1.98
N GLN A 79 15.64 14.30 1.82
CA GLN A 79 16.77 13.68 2.50
C GLN A 79 16.90 14.23 3.92
N LYS A 80 17.75 13.60 4.74
CA LYS A 80 18.02 14.05 6.11
C LYS A 80 18.55 15.48 6.15
N ASP A 81 19.30 15.87 5.12
CA ASP A 81 19.93 17.18 4.99
C ASP A 81 18.95 18.26 4.50
N GLY A 82 17.67 17.93 4.37
CA GLY A 82 16.61 18.84 3.94
C GLY A 82 16.49 19.00 2.43
N THR A 83 17.46 18.54 1.65
CA THR A 83 17.45 18.54 0.19
C THR A 83 16.38 17.60 -0.37
N LEU A 84 15.78 17.97 -1.51
CA LEU A 84 14.87 17.12 -2.26
C LEU A 84 15.68 16.35 -3.30
N GLN A 85 15.65 15.02 -3.20
CA GLN A 85 16.19 14.14 -4.23
C GLN A 85 15.04 13.53 -5.00
N GLU A 86 15.09 13.70 -6.32
CA GLU A 86 14.18 13.03 -7.24
C GLU A 86 14.63 11.57 -7.40
N ILE A 87 13.74 10.62 -7.08
CA ILE A 87 14.01 9.19 -7.19
C ILE A 87 13.00 8.62 -8.18
N SER A 88 13.51 7.93 -9.21
CA SER A 88 12.66 7.17 -10.13
C SER A 88 11.96 6.05 -9.38
N CYS A 89 10.67 5.92 -9.60
CA CYS A 89 9.86 4.85 -9.04
C CYS A 89 8.79 4.39 -10.04
N PRO A 90 8.38 3.12 -9.98
CA PRO A 90 7.27 2.65 -10.77
C PRO A 90 5.96 3.37 -10.39
N LYS A 91 5.08 3.62 -11.36
CA LYS A 91 3.76 4.24 -11.15
C LYS A 91 2.94 3.49 -10.10
N LEU A 92 3.07 2.17 -10.06
CA LEU A 92 2.52 1.28 -9.04
C LEU A 92 2.83 1.74 -7.60
N VAL A 93 4.07 2.21 -7.36
CA VAL A 93 4.51 2.65 -6.02
C VAL A 93 3.85 3.97 -5.65
N GLU A 94 3.73 4.89 -6.59
CA GLU A 94 3.06 6.17 -6.38
C GLU A 94 1.57 5.95 -6.07
N ASP A 95 0.88 5.19 -6.92
CA ASP A 95 -0.53 4.91 -6.76
C ASP A 95 -0.80 4.13 -5.47
N ASN A 96 0.03 3.14 -5.14
CA ASN A 96 -0.12 2.47 -3.86
C ASN A 96 0.05 3.46 -2.68
N ASN A 97 1.08 4.30 -2.68
CA ASN A 97 1.26 5.29 -1.60
C ASN A 97 0.13 6.32 -1.51
N LYS A 98 -0.48 6.69 -2.64
CA LYS A 98 -1.60 7.62 -2.70
C LYS A 98 -2.86 7.01 -2.09
N HIS A 99 -3.16 5.76 -2.44
CA HIS A 99 -4.41 5.10 -2.03
C HIS A 99 -4.33 4.43 -0.66
N MET A 100 -3.17 3.91 -0.25
CA MET A 100 -3.03 3.22 1.04
C MET A 100 -3.29 4.13 2.25
N ARG A 101 -3.14 5.45 2.08
CA ARG A 101 -3.33 6.44 3.16
C ARG A 101 -4.80 6.76 3.47
N TYR A 102 -5.76 6.30 2.68
CA TYR A 102 -7.16 6.69 2.89
C TYR A 102 -7.74 6.14 4.20
N VAL A 103 -7.42 4.89 4.54
CA VAL A 103 -7.86 4.29 5.81
C VAL A 103 -7.21 4.99 6.99
N ASP A 104 -5.89 5.18 6.96
CA ASP A 104 -5.16 5.90 8.03
C ASP A 104 -5.70 7.33 8.23
N LYS A 105 -6.12 8.01 7.16
CA LYS A 105 -6.73 9.34 7.26
C LYS A 105 -8.11 9.29 7.92
N ALA A 106 -8.93 8.30 7.59
CA ALA A 106 -10.23 8.12 8.22
C ALA A 106 -10.07 7.79 9.71
N ASP A 107 -9.12 6.92 10.06
CA ASP A 107 -8.79 6.59 11.44
C ASP A 107 -8.25 7.81 12.20
N MET A 108 -7.41 8.63 11.56
CA MET A 108 -6.93 9.89 12.12
C MET A 108 -8.11 10.85 12.38
N SER A 109 -8.99 11.06 11.40
CA SER A 109 -10.19 11.89 11.57
C SER A 109 -11.07 11.39 12.69
N LYS A 110 -11.30 10.07 12.78
CA LYS A 110 -12.01 9.47 13.90
C LYS A 110 -11.33 9.77 15.22
N SER A 111 -10.02 9.57 15.34
CA SER A 111 -9.26 9.79 16.57
C SER A 111 -9.27 11.26 17.03
N CYS A 112 -9.32 12.22 16.10
CA CYS A 112 -9.39 13.64 16.43
C CYS A 112 -10.74 14.03 17.06
N TYR A 113 -11.82 13.32 16.73
CA TYR A 113 -13.18 13.60 17.20
C TYR A 113 -13.74 12.47 18.07
N GLU A 114 -12.88 11.56 18.54
CA GLU A 114 -13.31 10.34 19.23
C GLU A 114 -13.96 10.68 20.58
N LEU A 115 -15.21 10.24 20.74
CA LEU A 115 -15.92 10.32 22.01
C LEU A 115 -15.58 9.10 22.87
N ASP A 116 -14.30 8.88 23.20
CA ASP A 116 -13.89 7.72 24.00
C ASP A 116 -14.47 7.81 25.42
N ARG A 117 -15.44 6.94 25.71
CA ARG A 117 -16.07 6.81 27.02
C ARG A 117 -15.71 5.47 27.62
N LYS A 118 -14.90 5.51 28.70
CA LYS A 118 -14.60 4.33 29.51
C LYS A 118 -15.88 3.66 30.00
N SER A 119 -16.11 2.43 29.55
CA SER A 119 -17.26 1.62 29.94
C SER A 119 -16.83 0.20 30.28
N ARG A 120 -17.48 -0.41 31.27
CA ARG A 120 -17.28 -1.83 31.63
C ARG A 120 -18.03 -2.79 30.70
N ARG A 121 -18.97 -2.28 29.88
CA ARG A 121 -19.77 -3.09 28.95
C ARG A 121 -19.18 -2.95 27.54
N TRP A 122 -18.63 -4.03 26.99
CA TRP A 122 -17.95 -4.04 25.69
C TRP A 122 -18.83 -3.54 24.53
N TRP A 123 -20.14 -3.83 24.55
CA TRP A 123 -21.06 -3.39 23.48
C TRP A 123 -21.21 -1.86 23.40
N LEU A 124 -21.00 -1.13 24.50
CA LEU A 124 -21.03 0.33 24.47
C LEU A 124 -19.86 0.90 23.67
N GLN A 125 -18.71 0.22 23.62
CA GLN A 125 -17.57 0.64 22.78
C GLN A 125 -17.91 0.55 21.30
N ILE A 126 -18.66 -0.49 20.89
CA ILE A 126 -19.15 -0.65 19.52
C ILE A 126 -20.16 0.45 19.18
N PHE A 127 -21.09 0.75 20.09
CA PHE A 127 -22.05 1.84 19.89
C PHE A 127 -21.37 3.19 19.65
N TRP A 128 -20.40 3.57 20.49
CA TRP A 128 -19.66 4.83 20.32
C TRP A 128 -18.82 4.85 19.04
N HIS A 129 -18.21 3.71 18.67
CA HIS A 129 -17.51 3.59 17.39
C HIS A 129 -18.41 3.92 16.19
N PHE A 130 -19.65 3.42 16.17
CA PHE A 130 -20.60 3.74 15.09
C PHE A 130 -21.00 5.22 15.09
N VAL A 131 -21.21 5.83 16.27
CA VAL A 131 -21.48 7.26 16.37
C VAL A 131 -20.34 8.08 15.77
N ASP A 132 -19.09 7.80 16.16
CA ASP A 132 -17.93 8.52 15.63
C ASP A 132 -17.81 8.37 14.10
N VAL A 133 -18.02 7.16 13.57
CA VAL A 133 -18.02 6.91 12.11
C VAL A 133 -19.15 7.69 11.42
N THR A 134 -20.36 7.75 11.99
CA THR A 134 -21.45 8.54 11.41
C THR A 134 -21.17 10.04 11.40
N VAL A 135 -20.52 10.57 12.44
CA VAL A 135 -20.13 11.99 12.50
C VAL A 135 -19.10 12.29 11.41
N VAL A 136 -18.05 11.48 11.28
CA VAL A 136 -17.05 11.62 10.22
C VAL A 136 -17.70 11.52 8.83
N ASN A 137 -18.59 10.56 8.61
CA ASN A 137 -19.31 10.41 7.34
C ASN A 137 -20.27 11.57 7.05
N SER A 138 -20.86 12.20 8.06
CA SER A 138 -21.76 13.35 7.88
C SER A 138 -21.02 14.65 7.54
N PHE A 139 -19.72 14.70 7.82
CA PHE A 139 -18.86 15.85 7.54
C PHE A 139 -18.29 15.82 6.11
N ILE A 140 -18.21 14.63 5.49
CA ILE A 140 -17.76 14.42 4.10
C ILE A 140 -18.88 14.80 3.14
#